data_AF-A0AAU9LN24-F1
#
_entry.id   AF-A0AAU9LN24-F1
#
_cell.length_a   1.000
_cell.length_b   1.000
_cell.length_c   1.000
_cell.angle_alpha   90.00
_cell.angle_beta   90.00
_cell.angle_gamma   90.00
#
_symmetry.space_group_name_H-M   'P 1'
#
loop_
_entity.id
_entity.type
_entity.pdbx_description
1 polymer ?
#
loop_
_entity_poly.entity_id
_entity_poly.type
_entity_poly.pdbx_seq_one_letter_code
_entity_poly.pdbx_strand_id
1 'polypeptide(L)'
;MGLEANLMAQRGSAAASPTVKDLISLLRSSFLASEFQDVEEILVEREDHMRKQCNELRKKAEAFEKEKGVLVLKNQKLNDEMKKKQKEIDALRKENLEHKDQIKVLNSEKCRVSKSALEDELKMKQSEIDALRKLNVEYEKKEAELRFYKKQSTDLHDRVLKLEKTAKELITSAGSSSINLENSQQKNSAAENIKPPLLVEKGDNKIKTEPKLQEIIQIDDDDLKCHSTLKRKQSSIEVDKKYSSDFVDDIQPATQKRKNLQDLHNQPIISNPHSTPQSSGITPRVEKVEPRNLMSSLDSPASISDLNTKIIDGAYKTIIARNKMIKGKWRFKSEMLEEFDKDDELCMNAICALHRQSRTVLPLFDKSRITQLALLLINGDPQQKLKKTASEVNPSDVDECRMFAKKYAAQIFNIFQKKEDPFFPPSRS
;
A
#
# COMPACT_ATOMS: atom_id res chain seq x y z
N MET A 1 16.00 38.36 -22.53
CA MET A 1 17.45 38.31 -22.87
C MET A 1 17.87 39.39 -23.90
N GLY A 2 17.10 40.47 -24.12
CA GLY A 2 17.39 41.46 -25.17
C GLY A 2 18.00 42.80 -24.70
N LEU A 3 18.33 42.96 -23.42
CA LEU A 3 18.77 44.26 -22.87
C LEU A 3 20.27 44.36 -22.56
N GLU A 4 21.02 43.25 -22.49
CA GLU A 4 22.46 43.29 -22.23
C GLU A 4 23.32 43.66 -23.45
N ALA A 5 22.80 43.49 -24.67
CA ALA A 5 23.58 43.78 -25.88
C ALA A 5 23.83 45.28 -26.09
N ASN A 6 23.03 46.17 -25.48
CA ASN A 6 23.10 47.61 -25.75
C ASN A 6 24.09 48.37 -24.86
N LEU A 7 24.60 47.75 -23.78
CA LEU A 7 25.52 48.39 -22.83
C LEU A 7 27.00 48.23 -23.22
N MET A 8 27.33 47.28 -24.10
CA MET A 8 28.70 47.09 -24.61
C MET A 8 29.04 48.03 -25.78
N ALA A 9 28.03 48.59 -26.46
CA ALA A 9 28.22 49.41 -27.67
C ALA A 9 28.55 50.89 -27.38
N GLN A 10 28.34 51.38 -26.15
CA GLN A 10 28.63 52.78 -25.76
C GLN A 10 30.02 53.00 -25.15
N ARG A 11 30.98 52.08 -25.33
CA ARG A 11 32.39 52.36 -25.02
C ARG A 11 33.06 53.12 -26.17
N GLY A 12 32.52 54.31 -26.44
CA GLY A 12 33.06 55.25 -27.42
C GLY A 12 34.42 55.79 -26.99
N SER A 13 35.36 55.79 -27.95
CA SER A 13 36.56 56.62 -27.98
C SER A 13 37.35 56.68 -26.66
N ALA A 14 37.94 55.55 -26.25
CA ALA A 14 39.04 55.58 -25.30
C ALA A 14 40.21 56.32 -25.95
N ALA A 15 40.40 57.60 -25.60
CA ALA A 15 41.64 58.30 -25.90
C ALA A 15 42.80 57.40 -25.46
N ALA A 16 43.73 57.12 -26.38
CA ALA A 16 44.81 56.19 -26.13
C ALA A 16 45.56 56.64 -24.88
N SER A 17 45.55 55.79 -23.85
CA SER A 17 46.27 56.05 -22.61
C SER A 17 47.74 56.32 -22.95
N PRO A 18 48.37 57.38 -22.39
CA PRO A 18 49.78 57.64 -22.61
C PRO A 18 50.60 56.38 -22.34
N THR A 19 51.48 56.00 -23.26
CA THR A 19 52.33 54.82 -23.09
C THR A 19 53.43 55.11 -22.08
N VAL A 20 54.00 54.07 -21.47
CA VAL A 20 55.15 54.22 -20.57
C VAL A 20 56.32 54.91 -21.28
N LYS A 21 56.48 54.69 -22.60
CA LYS A 21 57.45 55.39 -23.45
C LYS A 21 57.18 56.89 -23.54
N ASP A 22 55.92 57.30 -23.64
CA ASP A 22 55.54 58.72 -23.66
C ASP A 22 55.85 59.38 -22.32
N LEU A 23 55.60 58.66 -21.21
CA LEU A 23 55.94 59.12 -19.86
C LEU A 23 57.45 59.23 -19.64
N ILE A 24 58.22 58.20 -20.05
CA ILE A 24 59.69 58.21 -20.01
C ILE A 24 60.23 59.41 -20.81
N SER A 25 59.69 59.67 -22.00
CA SER A 25 60.10 60.80 -22.84
C SER A 25 59.82 62.16 -22.19
N LEU A 26 58.69 62.30 -21.50
CA LEU A 26 58.32 63.52 -20.77
C LEU A 26 59.22 63.76 -19.55
N LEU A 27 59.56 62.69 -18.82
CA LEU A 27 60.36 62.78 -17.60
C LEU A 27 61.85 63.04 -17.90
N ARG A 28 62.35 62.67 -19.09
CA ARG A 28 63.78 62.78 -19.45
C ARG A 28 64.35 64.19 -19.31
N SER A 29 63.57 65.24 -19.51
CA SER A 29 64.02 66.64 -19.33
C SER A 29 64.03 67.12 -17.88
N SER A 30 63.43 66.37 -16.95
CA SER A 30 63.20 66.79 -15.56
C SER A 30 64.20 66.20 -14.56
N PHE A 31 65.06 65.27 -14.98
CA PHE A 31 66.01 64.55 -14.11
C PHE A 31 67.45 64.64 -14.62
N LEU A 32 68.42 64.47 -13.72
CA LEU A 32 69.83 64.24 -14.10
C LEU A 32 69.96 62.88 -14.80
N ALA A 33 70.89 62.77 -15.75
CA ALA A 33 71.02 61.59 -16.61
C ALA A 33 71.22 60.27 -15.85
N SER A 34 71.96 60.29 -14.73
CA SER A 34 72.22 59.09 -13.91
C SER A 34 70.99 58.62 -13.14
N GLU A 35 70.21 59.54 -12.56
CA GLU A 35 68.99 59.20 -11.79
C GLU A 35 67.85 58.79 -12.72
N PHE A 36 67.83 59.32 -13.94
CA PHE A 36 66.82 58.99 -14.94
C PHE A 36 66.88 57.51 -15.37
N GLN A 37 68.07 56.92 -15.40
CA GLN A 37 68.24 55.52 -15.81
C GLN A 37 67.55 54.55 -14.85
N ASP A 38 67.67 54.78 -13.54
CA ASP A 38 66.99 53.98 -12.51
C ASP A 38 65.46 54.12 -12.61
N VAL A 39 64.96 55.33 -12.87
CA VAL A 39 63.53 55.60 -13.08
C VAL A 39 63.01 54.88 -14.33
N GLU A 40 63.77 54.91 -15.43
CA GLU A 40 63.43 54.21 -16.68
C GLU A 40 63.35 52.69 -16.44
N GLU A 41 64.33 52.10 -15.75
CA GLU A 41 64.32 50.67 -15.41
C GLU A 41 63.09 50.28 -14.58
N ILE A 42 62.81 51.00 -13.48
CA ILE A 42 61.65 50.73 -12.62
C ILE A 42 60.32 50.82 -13.40
N LEU A 43 60.19 51.82 -14.28
CA LEU A 43 58.98 51.99 -15.10
C LEU A 43 58.81 50.85 -16.11
N VAL A 44 59.90 50.42 -16.76
CA VAL A 44 59.88 49.29 -17.70
C VAL A 44 59.56 47.97 -16.99
N GLU A 45 60.21 47.68 -15.85
CA GLU A 45 59.94 46.49 -15.06
C GLU A 45 58.49 46.42 -14.61
N ARG A 46 57.93 47.54 -14.14
CA ARG A 46 56.54 47.65 -13.74
C ARG A 46 55.59 47.45 -14.91
N GLU A 47 55.90 48.00 -16.08
CA GLU A 47 55.11 47.80 -17.31
C GLU A 47 55.07 46.32 -17.68
N ASP A 48 56.23 45.65 -17.69
CA ASP A 48 56.34 44.24 -18.02
C ASP A 48 55.62 43.34 -17.00
N HIS A 49 55.70 43.67 -15.71
CA HIS A 49 54.95 42.98 -14.67
C HIS A 49 53.43 43.08 -14.91
N MET A 50 52.94 44.30 -15.14
CA MET A 50 51.52 44.53 -15.45
C MET A 50 51.09 43.81 -16.73
N ARG A 51 51.95 43.81 -17.76
CA ARG A 51 51.70 43.09 -19.02
C ARG A 51 51.60 41.58 -18.80
N LYS A 52 52.46 40.99 -17.97
CA LYS A 52 52.40 39.57 -17.58
C LYS A 52 51.10 39.26 -16.85
N GLN A 53 50.71 40.05 -15.85
CA GLN A 53 49.45 39.88 -15.13
C GLN A 53 48.22 39.98 -16.06
N CYS A 54 48.19 40.96 -16.95
CA CYS A 54 47.12 41.12 -17.94
C CYS A 54 47.02 39.90 -18.87
N ASN A 55 48.15 39.36 -19.32
CA ASN A 55 48.18 38.16 -20.17
C ASN A 55 47.72 36.90 -19.41
N GLU A 56 48.09 36.75 -18.14
CA GLU A 56 47.61 35.64 -17.29
C GLU A 56 46.10 35.72 -17.07
N LEU A 57 45.56 36.91 -16.76
CA LEU A 57 44.13 37.12 -16.61
C LEU A 57 43.38 36.84 -17.91
N ARG A 58 43.92 37.27 -19.07
CA ARG A 58 43.35 36.95 -20.39
C ARG A 58 43.27 35.44 -20.62
N LYS A 59 44.35 34.70 -20.35
CA LYS A 59 44.37 33.23 -20.47
C LYS A 59 43.35 32.56 -19.53
N LYS A 60 43.22 33.04 -18.29
CA LYS A 60 42.21 32.55 -17.35
C LYS A 60 40.78 32.81 -17.86
N ALA A 61 40.52 34.01 -18.37
CA ALA A 61 39.22 34.36 -18.95
C ALA A 61 38.86 33.47 -20.15
N GLU A 62 39.81 33.21 -21.05
CA GLU A 62 39.62 32.29 -22.18
C GLU A 62 39.35 30.84 -21.72
N ALA A 63 40.02 30.38 -20.65
CA ALA A 63 39.76 29.06 -20.08
C ALA A 63 38.35 28.96 -19.48
N PHE A 64 37.90 29.98 -18.75
CA PHE A 64 36.55 30.03 -18.19
C PHE A 64 35.46 30.05 -19.27
N GLU A 65 35.64 30.79 -20.37
CA GLU A 65 34.67 30.78 -21.47
C GLU A 65 34.59 29.41 -22.17
N LYS A 66 35.72 28.68 -22.30
CA LYS A 66 35.71 27.29 -22.79
C LYS A 66 34.94 26.35 -21.85
N GLU A 67 35.20 26.43 -20.55
CA GLU A 67 34.50 25.61 -19.54
C GLU A 67 32.99 25.88 -19.53
N LYS A 68 32.60 27.15 -19.60
CA LYS A 68 31.20 27.58 -19.73
C LYS A 68 30.53 26.98 -20.97
N GLY A 69 31.23 26.95 -22.12
CA GLY A 69 30.73 26.28 -23.33
C GLY A 69 30.44 24.79 -23.13
N VAL A 70 31.34 24.07 -22.44
CA VAL A 70 31.14 22.65 -22.11
C VAL A 70 29.94 22.44 -21.19
N LEU A 71 29.78 23.29 -20.17
CA LEU A 71 28.64 23.22 -19.25
C LEU A 71 27.31 23.50 -19.96
N VAL A 72 27.27 24.45 -20.90
CA VAL A 72 26.07 24.73 -21.71
C VAL A 72 25.65 23.50 -22.52
N LEU A 73 26.59 22.84 -23.21
CA LEU A 73 26.32 21.62 -23.97
C LEU A 73 25.83 20.47 -23.07
N LYS A 74 26.44 20.30 -21.89
CA LYS A 74 26.02 19.28 -20.92
C LYS A 74 24.59 19.53 -20.42
N ASN A 75 24.25 20.78 -20.11
CA ASN A 75 22.90 21.15 -19.70
C ASN A 75 21.87 20.94 -20.81
N GLN A 76 22.23 21.22 -22.06
CA GLN A 76 21.38 20.94 -23.22
C GLN A 76 21.08 19.44 -23.34
N LYS A 77 22.12 18.59 -23.25
CA LYS A 77 21.95 17.13 -23.30
C LYS A 77 21.04 16.61 -22.18
N LEU A 78 21.24 17.07 -20.94
CA LEU A 78 20.40 16.69 -19.81
C LEU A 78 18.94 17.13 -20.01
N ASN A 79 18.70 18.31 -20.58
CA ASN A 79 17.36 18.78 -20.89
C ASN A 79 16.66 17.92 -21.94
N ASP A 80 17.38 17.45 -22.96
CA ASP A 80 16.84 16.55 -23.99
C ASP A 80 16.53 15.16 -23.41
N GLU A 81 17.39 14.63 -22.54
CA GLU A 81 17.13 13.39 -21.80
C GLU A 81 15.89 13.51 -20.89
N MET A 82 15.75 14.64 -20.18
CA MET A 82 14.58 14.95 -19.36
C MET A 82 13.30 15.00 -20.19
N LYS A 83 13.31 15.64 -21.36
CA LYS A 83 12.17 15.65 -22.29
C LYS A 83 11.83 14.26 -22.80
N LYS A 84 12.83 13.43 -23.09
CA LYS A 84 12.61 12.03 -23.51
C LYS A 84 11.94 11.23 -22.40
N LYS A 85 12.42 11.35 -21.16
CA LYS A 85 11.81 10.69 -19.99
C LYS A 85 10.40 11.20 -19.67
N GLN A 86 10.13 12.48 -19.88
CA GLN A 86 8.79 13.02 -19.73
C GLN A 86 7.80 12.37 -20.72
N LYS A 87 8.18 12.22 -21.99
CA LYS A 87 7.36 11.52 -23.00
C LYS A 87 7.10 10.07 -22.64
N GLU A 88 8.11 9.36 -22.11
CA GLU A 88 7.98 7.96 -21.65
C GLU A 88 6.98 7.84 -20.49
N ILE A 89 7.04 8.75 -19.52
CA ILE A 89 6.08 8.82 -18.40
C ILE A 89 4.65 9.05 -18.91
N ASP A 90 4.46 9.96 -19.87
CA ASP A 90 3.14 10.27 -20.39
C ASP A 90 2.56 9.11 -21.23
N ALA A 91 3.40 8.36 -21.95
CA ALA A 91 3.01 7.14 -22.63
C ALA A 91 2.55 6.04 -21.64
N LEU A 92 3.32 5.79 -20.58
CA LEU A 92 2.97 4.82 -19.54
C LEU A 92 1.69 5.21 -18.78
N ARG A 93 1.45 6.51 -18.57
CA ARG A 93 0.18 6.98 -17.97
C ARG A 93 -1.01 6.69 -18.86
N LYS A 94 -0.86 6.83 -20.18
CA LYS A 94 -1.91 6.50 -21.15
C LYS A 94 -2.22 5.00 -21.14
N GLU A 95 -1.20 4.16 -21.21
CA GLU A 95 -1.35 2.69 -21.14
C GLU A 95 -2.03 2.23 -19.83
N ASN A 96 -1.64 2.82 -18.69
CA ASN A 96 -2.28 2.52 -17.41
C ASN A 96 -3.77 2.90 -17.38
N LEU A 97 -4.16 3.96 -18.08
CA LEU A 97 -5.57 4.34 -18.20
C LEU A 97 -6.35 3.32 -19.03
N GLU A 98 -5.76 2.86 -20.14
CA GLU A 98 -6.34 1.81 -21.00
C GLU A 98 -6.51 0.48 -20.23
N HIS A 99 -5.49 0.04 -19.48
CA HIS A 99 -5.58 -1.14 -18.62
C HIS A 99 -6.66 -0.99 -17.53
N LYS A 100 -6.78 0.20 -16.92
CA LYS A 100 -7.82 0.47 -15.93
C LYS A 100 -9.22 0.32 -16.52
N ASP A 101 -9.43 0.77 -17.75
CA ASP A 101 -10.72 0.65 -18.43
C ASP A 101 -11.00 -0.80 -18.86
N GLN A 102 -9.99 -1.54 -19.32
CA GLN A 102 -10.11 -2.99 -19.58
C GLN A 102 -10.52 -3.77 -18.33
N ILE A 103 -9.91 -3.48 -17.18
CA ILE A 103 -10.26 -4.11 -15.90
C ILE A 103 -11.73 -3.85 -15.54
N LYS A 104 -12.24 -2.63 -15.76
CA LYS A 104 -13.67 -2.34 -15.52
C LYS A 104 -14.59 -3.17 -16.41
N VAL A 105 -14.26 -3.27 -17.70
CA VAL A 105 -15.04 -4.08 -18.66
C VAL A 105 -15.06 -5.54 -18.22
N LEU A 106 -13.89 -6.13 -17.93
CA LEU A 106 -13.78 -7.52 -17.46
C LEU A 106 -14.56 -7.76 -16.17
N ASN A 107 -14.50 -6.85 -15.21
CA ASN A 107 -15.26 -6.98 -13.96
C ASN A 107 -16.78 -6.90 -14.20
N SER A 108 -17.22 -6.02 -15.10
CA SER A 108 -18.65 -5.93 -15.46
C SER A 108 -19.14 -7.20 -16.15
N GLU A 109 -18.32 -7.79 -17.02
CA GLU A 109 -18.65 -9.04 -17.72
C GLU A 109 -18.66 -10.23 -16.77
N LYS A 110 -17.65 -10.33 -15.88
CA LYS A 110 -17.61 -11.35 -14.84
C LYS A 110 -18.86 -11.30 -13.95
N CYS A 111 -19.31 -10.10 -13.58
CA CYS A 111 -20.53 -9.93 -12.79
C CYS A 111 -21.78 -10.40 -13.54
N ARG A 112 -21.88 -10.11 -14.85
CA ARG A 112 -22.99 -10.57 -15.70
C ARG A 112 -23.04 -12.09 -15.81
N VAL A 113 -21.91 -12.72 -16.11
CA VAL A 113 -21.81 -14.19 -16.24
C VAL A 113 -22.10 -14.90 -14.92
N SER A 114 -21.56 -14.42 -13.80
CA SER A 114 -21.87 -14.99 -12.49
C SER A 114 -23.34 -14.82 -12.12
N LYS A 115 -23.96 -13.69 -12.46
CA LYS A 115 -25.38 -13.45 -12.19
C LYS A 115 -26.28 -14.38 -13.01
N SER A 116 -26.03 -14.55 -14.30
CA SER A 116 -26.84 -15.43 -15.15
C SER A 116 -26.74 -16.90 -14.73
N ALA A 117 -25.53 -17.37 -14.37
CA ALA A 117 -25.34 -18.74 -13.90
C ALA A 117 -26.13 -19.04 -12.61
N LEU A 118 -26.14 -18.10 -11.65
CA LEU A 118 -26.93 -18.24 -10.43
C LEU A 118 -28.43 -18.20 -10.69
N GLU A 119 -28.88 -17.39 -11.66
CA GLU A 119 -30.29 -17.30 -12.04
C GLU A 119 -30.79 -18.61 -12.68
N ASP A 120 -29.97 -19.23 -13.53
CA ASP A 120 -30.27 -20.54 -14.12
C ASP A 120 -30.30 -21.66 -13.05
N GLU A 121 -29.36 -21.66 -12.11
CA GLU A 121 -29.34 -22.62 -10.99
C GLU A 121 -30.57 -22.45 -10.07
N LEU A 122 -30.96 -21.21 -9.76
CA LEU A 122 -32.16 -20.89 -8.99
C LEU A 122 -33.41 -21.44 -9.70
N LYS A 123 -33.52 -21.24 -11.01
CA LYS A 123 -34.64 -21.72 -11.82
C LYS A 123 -34.73 -23.25 -11.84
N MET A 124 -33.58 -23.93 -11.89
CA MET A 124 -33.51 -25.39 -11.82
C MET A 124 -33.97 -25.90 -10.46
N LYS A 125 -33.48 -25.31 -9.36
CA LYS A 125 -33.88 -25.66 -7.99
C LYS A 125 -35.36 -25.40 -7.72
N GLN A 126 -35.90 -24.31 -8.27
CA GLN A 126 -37.32 -24.03 -8.19
C GLN A 126 -38.16 -25.13 -8.88
N SER A 127 -37.73 -25.58 -10.07
CA SER A 127 -38.38 -26.66 -10.80
C SER A 127 -38.33 -28.01 -10.04
N GLU A 128 -37.21 -28.29 -9.37
CA GLU A 128 -37.03 -29.47 -8.50
C GLU A 128 -37.98 -29.44 -7.29
N ILE A 129 -38.09 -28.29 -6.61
CA ILE A 129 -39.03 -28.08 -5.51
C ILE A 129 -40.48 -28.33 -5.95
N ASP A 130 -40.86 -27.82 -7.12
CA ASP A 130 -42.21 -27.98 -7.64
C ASP A 130 -42.52 -29.44 -8.04
N ALA A 131 -41.51 -30.19 -8.50
CA ALA A 131 -41.63 -31.63 -8.73
C ALA A 131 -41.84 -32.41 -7.41
N LEU A 132 -41.06 -32.08 -6.37
CA LEU A 132 -41.21 -32.70 -5.04
C LEU A 132 -42.56 -32.38 -4.41
N ARG A 133 -43.06 -31.15 -4.55
CA ARG A 133 -44.41 -30.77 -4.11
C ARG A 133 -45.50 -31.63 -4.76
N LYS A 134 -45.39 -31.89 -6.07
CA LYS A 134 -46.34 -32.77 -6.78
C LYS A 134 -46.29 -34.21 -6.26
N LEU A 135 -45.08 -34.76 -6.08
CA LEU A 135 -44.90 -36.11 -5.54
C LEU A 135 -45.47 -36.24 -4.13
N ASN A 136 -45.30 -35.21 -3.28
CA ASN A 136 -45.84 -35.21 -1.93
C ASN A 136 -47.37 -35.25 -1.93
N VAL A 137 -48.03 -34.54 -2.85
CA VAL A 137 -49.50 -34.61 -3.01
C VAL A 137 -49.95 -36.02 -3.41
N GLU A 138 -49.22 -36.70 -4.30
CA GLU A 138 -49.52 -38.09 -4.67
C GLU A 138 -49.30 -39.06 -3.50
N TYR A 139 -48.24 -38.85 -2.72
CA TYR A 139 -47.95 -39.62 -1.52
C TYR A 139 -49.07 -39.51 -0.48
N GLU A 140 -49.51 -38.28 -0.15
CA GLU A 140 -50.63 -38.03 0.76
C GLU A 140 -51.93 -38.71 0.30
N LYS A 141 -52.20 -38.70 -1.02
CA LYS A 141 -53.34 -39.42 -1.60
C LYS A 141 -53.23 -40.93 -1.37
N LYS A 142 -52.05 -41.51 -1.62
CA LYS A 142 -51.81 -42.95 -1.40
C LYS A 142 -51.89 -43.33 0.07
N GLU A 143 -51.42 -42.46 0.96
CA GLU A 143 -51.56 -42.65 2.39
C GLU A 143 -53.03 -42.63 2.82
N ALA A 144 -53.85 -41.72 2.28
CA ALA A 144 -55.29 -41.70 2.54
C ALA A 144 -56.00 -42.97 2.03
N GLU A 145 -55.66 -43.46 0.83
CA GLU A 145 -56.15 -44.74 0.29
C GLU A 145 -55.78 -45.91 1.22
N LEU A 146 -54.54 -45.96 1.71
CA LEU A 146 -54.08 -47.01 2.62
C LEU A 146 -54.82 -46.97 3.96
N ARG A 147 -55.04 -45.77 4.52
CA ARG A 147 -55.85 -45.58 5.73
C ARG A 147 -57.28 -46.11 5.54
N PHE A 148 -57.86 -45.88 4.37
CA PHE A 148 -59.19 -46.40 4.02
C PHE A 148 -59.22 -47.94 3.97
N TYR A 149 -58.27 -48.58 3.29
CA TYR A 149 -58.17 -50.04 3.25
C TYR A 149 -57.92 -50.66 4.62
N LYS A 150 -57.07 -50.04 5.43
CA LYS A 150 -56.82 -50.48 6.81
C LYS A 150 -58.11 -50.49 7.63
N LYS A 151 -58.94 -49.45 7.50
CA LYS A 151 -60.25 -49.36 8.17
C LYS A 151 -61.23 -50.44 7.69
N GLN A 152 -61.28 -50.74 6.39
CA GLN A 152 -62.11 -51.84 5.89
C GLN A 152 -61.64 -53.20 6.42
N SER A 153 -60.33 -53.43 6.43
CA SER A 153 -59.77 -54.69 6.93
C SER A 153 -60.11 -54.92 8.41
N THR A 154 -60.09 -53.86 9.24
CA THR A 154 -60.48 -53.97 10.65
C THR A 154 -61.98 -54.27 10.81
N ASP A 155 -62.84 -53.66 10.00
CA ASP A 155 -64.29 -53.94 10.03
C ASP A 155 -64.61 -55.39 9.61
N LEU A 156 -63.95 -55.89 8.56
CA LEU A 156 -64.07 -57.29 8.14
C LEU A 156 -63.59 -58.25 9.24
N HIS A 157 -62.47 -57.94 9.90
CA HIS A 157 -61.96 -58.75 10.99
C HIS A 157 -62.96 -58.84 12.16
N ASP A 158 -63.55 -57.71 12.56
CA ASP A 158 -64.58 -57.67 13.60
C ASP A 158 -65.82 -58.47 13.22
N ARG A 159 -66.23 -58.44 11.94
CA ARG A 159 -67.35 -59.24 11.42
C ARG A 159 -67.04 -60.73 11.45
N VAL A 160 -65.84 -61.14 11.05
CA VAL A 160 -65.39 -62.54 11.14
C VAL A 160 -65.39 -63.01 12.59
N LEU A 161 -64.84 -62.22 13.51
CA LEU A 161 -64.79 -62.55 14.93
C LEU A 161 -66.20 -62.74 15.53
N LYS A 162 -67.17 -61.90 15.13
CA LYS A 162 -68.58 -62.05 15.52
C LYS A 162 -69.19 -63.34 14.97
N LEU A 163 -68.96 -63.63 13.69
CA LEU A 163 -69.46 -64.86 13.05
C LEU A 163 -68.88 -66.11 13.71
N GLU A 164 -67.57 -66.14 13.98
CA GLU A 164 -66.92 -67.22 14.71
C GLU A 164 -67.52 -67.43 16.11
N LYS A 165 -67.82 -66.33 16.83
CA LYS A 165 -68.50 -66.40 18.13
C LYS A 165 -69.90 -67.02 18.00
N THR A 166 -70.71 -66.55 17.07
CA THR A 166 -72.06 -67.10 16.84
C THR A 166 -72.04 -68.56 16.40
N ALA A 167 -71.06 -68.97 15.60
CA ALA A 167 -70.90 -70.37 15.17
C ALA A 167 -70.54 -71.27 16.36
N LYS A 168 -69.65 -70.81 17.26
CA LYS A 168 -69.32 -71.53 18.51
C LYS A 168 -70.57 -71.70 19.39
N GLU A 169 -71.36 -70.65 19.55
CA GLU A 169 -72.63 -70.69 20.30
C GLU A 169 -73.62 -71.70 19.69
N LEU A 170 -73.77 -71.71 18.37
CA LEU A 170 -74.61 -72.68 17.66
C LEU A 170 -74.15 -74.13 17.85
N ILE A 171 -72.84 -74.40 17.73
CA ILE A 171 -72.27 -75.74 17.96
C ILE A 171 -72.54 -76.20 19.41
N THR A 172 -72.36 -75.32 20.39
CA THR A 172 -72.67 -75.65 21.80
C THR A 172 -74.17 -75.90 22.03
N SER A 173 -75.05 -75.21 21.30
CA SER A 173 -76.51 -75.39 21.41
C SER A 173 -77.03 -76.65 20.71
N ALA A 174 -76.39 -77.08 19.60
CA ALA A 174 -76.78 -78.26 18.82
C ALA A 174 -76.18 -79.58 19.37
N GLY A 175 -75.12 -79.51 20.17
CA GLY A 175 -74.36 -80.66 20.67
C GLY A 175 -74.82 -81.26 22.00
N SER A 176 -76.12 -81.30 22.29
CA SER A 176 -76.69 -82.04 23.45
C SER A 176 -77.32 -83.38 23.07
N SER A 177 -76.97 -83.97 21.91
CA SER A 177 -77.36 -85.33 21.56
C SER A 177 -76.19 -86.11 20.99
N SER A 178 -75.67 -87.00 21.85
CA SER A 178 -74.80 -88.17 21.63
C SER A 178 -74.24 -88.42 20.24
N ILE A 179 -72.91 -88.28 20.09
CA ILE A 179 -72.05 -89.36 19.59
C ILE A 179 -70.69 -89.29 20.32
N ASN A 180 -70.49 -90.23 21.26
CA ASN A 180 -69.16 -90.64 21.68
C ASN A 180 -68.49 -91.31 20.48
N LEU A 181 -67.37 -90.77 19.99
CA LEU A 181 -66.41 -91.59 19.26
C LEU A 181 -65.03 -91.40 19.87
N GLU A 182 -64.65 -92.51 20.50
CA GLU A 182 -63.37 -92.88 21.07
C GLU A 182 -62.18 -92.73 20.12
N ASN A 183 -61.01 -92.79 20.77
CA ASN A 183 -59.69 -93.15 20.27
C ASN A 183 -58.90 -92.02 19.61
N SER A 184 -57.58 -91.92 19.80
CA SER A 184 -56.54 -92.49 20.67
C SER A 184 -55.27 -92.24 19.86
N GLN A 185 -54.18 -91.86 20.53
CA GLN A 185 -52.80 -92.15 20.12
C GLN A 185 -52.30 -91.66 18.75
N GLN A 186 -51.37 -90.71 18.74
CA GLN A 186 -49.94 -90.93 18.40
C GLN A 186 -49.26 -89.57 18.27
N LYS A 187 -48.33 -89.20 19.15
CA LYS A 187 -46.90 -89.51 19.07
C LYS A 187 -46.25 -89.10 17.74
N ASN A 188 -45.39 -88.08 17.87
CA ASN A 188 -44.13 -87.89 17.15
C ASN A 188 -44.18 -87.40 15.69
N SER A 189 -43.83 -86.13 15.50
CA SER A 189 -42.99 -85.59 14.41
C SER A 189 -42.83 -84.08 14.72
N ALA A 190 -41.68 -83.55 15.15
CA ALA A 190 -40.43 -83.40 14.41
C ALA A 190 -40.66 -82.92 12.98
N ALA A 191 -40.84 -81.61 12.78
CA ALA A 191 -40.43 -80.89 11.57
C ALA A 191 -40.59 -79.38 11.73
N GLU A 192 -39.47 -78.68 11.55
CA GLU A 192 -39.36 -77.41 10.83
C GLU A 192 -40.06 -76.17 11.40
N ASN A 193 -39.24 -75.49 12.19
CA ASN A 193 -39.23 -74.05 12.38
C ASN A 193 -39.00 -73.36 11.02
N ILE A 194 -40.05 -73.27 10.18
CA ILE A 194 -40.03 -72.44 8.96
C ILE A 194 -40.15 -70.99 9.40
N LYS A 195 -38.98 -70.44 9.70
CA LYS A 195 -38.71 -69.01 9.72
C LYS A 195 -39.15 -68.43 8.36
N PRO A 196 -40.01 -67.41 8.31
CA PRO A 196 -40.41 -66.81 7.05
C PRO A 196 -39.18 -66.26 6.29
N PRO A 197 -39.18 -66.32 4.94
CA PRO A 197 -38.00 -66.02 4.14
C PRO A 197 -37.52 -64.60 4.36
N LEU A 198 -36.20 -64.52 4.54
CA LEU A 198 -35.36 -63.36 4.30
C LEU A 198 -35.88 -62.48 3.14
N LEU A 199 -36.26 -61.25 3.47
CA LEU A 199 -35.94 -60.12 2.60
C LEU A 199 -34.58 -59.59 3.06
N VAL A 200 -33.53 -60.10 2.41
CA VAL A 200 -32.23 -59.43 2.39
C VAL A 200 -32.41 -58.16 1.59
N GLU A 201 -32.69 -57.05 2.26
CA GLU A 201 -32.32 -55.75 1.73
C GLU A 201 -30.80 -55.64 1.82
N LYS A 202 -30.13 -55.97 0.70
CA LYS A 202 -28.81 -55.40 0.39
C LYS A 202 -29.02 -53.91 0.14
N GLY A 203 -29.12 -53.15 1.23
CA GLY A 203 -28.93 -51.71 1.23
C GLY A 203 -27.51 -51.44 1.67
N ASP A 204 -26.65 -51.04 0.73
CA ASP A 204 -25.36 -50.42 1.02
C ASP A 204 -25.58 -49.11 1.78
N ASN A 205 -25.83 -49.22 3.09
CA ASN A 205 -25.82 -48.09 4.00
C ASN A 205 -24.36 -47.70 4.25
N LYS A 206 -23.82 -46.99 3.27
CA LYS A 206 -22.72 -46.06 3.45
C LYS A 206 -23.11 -45.16 4.62
N ILE A 207 -22.52 -45.41 5.78
CA ILE A 207 -22.60 -44.56 6.97
C ILE A 207 -22.14 -43.17 6.51
N LYS A 208 -23.09 -42.35 6.10
CA LYS A 208 -22.94 -40.92 5.97
C LYS A 208 -23.02 -40.45 7.39
N THR A 209 -21.85 -40.26 7.98
CA THR A 209 -21.66 -39.55 9.24
C THR A 209 -22.59 -38.35 9.26
N GLU A 210 -23.59 -38.45 10.11
CA GLU A 210 -24.49 -37.38 10.48
C GLU A 210 -23.60 -36.21 10.95
N PRO A 211 -23.65 -35.03 10.32
CA PRO A 211 -22.96 -33.88 10.85
C PRO A 211 -23.61 -33.58 12.19
N LYS A 212 -22.85 -33.81 13.26
CA LYS A 212 -23.09 -33.36 14.62
C LYS A 212 -23.60 -31.92 14.53
N LEU A 213 -24.91 -31.74 14.65
CA LEU A 213 -25.53 -30.42 14.68
C LEU A 213 -24.90 -29.72 15.88
N GLN A 214 -24.12 -28.67 15.59
CA GLN A 214 -23.66 -27.75 16.60
C GLN A 214 -24.90 -27.21 17.30
N GLU A 215 -24.94 -27.49 18.60
CA GLU A 215 -25.63 -26.75 19.65
C GLU A 215 -26.09 -25.38 19.15
N ILE A 216 -27.40 -25.26 18.93
CA ILE A 216 -28.06 -23.99 18.62
C ILE A 216 -27.82 -23.12 19.84
N ILE A 217 -26.86 -22.20 19.74
CA ILE A 217 -26.69 -21.11 20.68
C ILE A 217 -28.01 -20.33 20.64
N GLN A 218 -28.74 -20.35 21.75
CA GLN A 218 -29.80 -19.39 22.00
C GLN A 218 -29.14 -18.02 22.03
N ILE A 219 -29.31 -17.27 20.95
CA ILE A 219 -29.00 -15.84 20.94
C ILE A 219 -30.26 -15.19 21.54
N ASP A 220 -30.14 -14.78 22.80
CA ASP A 220 -31.13 -13.92 23.42
C ASP A 220 -31.14 -12.59 22.65
N ASP A 221 -32.23 -12.35 21.92
CA ASP A 221 -32.54 -11.13 21.17
C ASP A 221 -32.94 -9.97 22.11
N ASP A 222 -32.17 -9.72 23.16
CA ASP A 222 -32.33 -8.55 24.01
C ASP A 222 -31.27 -7.49 23.66
N ASP A 223 -31.76 -6.30 23.31
CA ASP A 223 -31.05 -5.02 23.15
C ASP A 223 -30.35 -4.70 21.82
N LEU A 224 -31.14 -4.54 20.76
CA LEU A 224 -30.85 -3.53 19.72
C LEU A 224 -31.97 -2.50 19.59
N LYS A 225 -31.91 -1.52 20.51
CA LYS A 225 -32.61 -0.24 20.45
C LYS A 225 -32.10 0.58 19.26
N CYS A 226 -32.61 0.29 18.08
CA CYS A 226 -32.34 1.06 16.87
C CYS A 226 -33.19 2.34 16.87
N HIS A 227 -32.59 3.46 17.25
CA HIS A 227 -33.15 4.79 17.03
C HIS A 227 -33.12 5.12 15.53
N SER A 228 -34.22 4.85 14.82
CA SER A 228 -34.47 5.44 13.50
C SER A 228 -35.55 6.51 13.60
N THR A 229 -35.14 7.77 13.60
CA THR A 229 -36.03 8.92 13.44
C THR A 229 -36.27 9.15 11.95
N LEU A 230 -37.36 8.60 11.43
CA LEU A 230 -37.92 8.94 10.12
C LEU A 230 -39.26 9.65 10.31
N LYS A 231 -39.23 10.99 10.22
CA LYS A 231 -40.37 11.80 9.78
C LYS A 231 -39.86 12.92 8.87
N ARG A 232 -39.89 12.69 7.56
CA ARG A 232 -40.07 13.77 6.60
C ARG A 232 -41.12 13.33 5.58
N LYS A 233 -42.31 13.90 5.74
CA LYS A 233 -43.40 13.86 4.75
C LYS A 233 -42.90 14.56 3.49
N GLN A 234 -42.97 13.89 2.34
CA GLN A 234 -42.92 14.54 1.05
C GLN A 234 -44.24 14.23 0.34
N SER A 235 -45.06 15.26 0.23
CA SER A 235 -46.31 15.30 -0.50
C SER A 235 -46.03 15.23 -2.01
N SER A 236 -46.78 14.36 -2.67
CA SER A 236 -46.90 14.30 -4.12
C SER A 236 -47.42 15.62 -4.67
N ILE A 237 -46.72 16.19 -5.65
CA ILE A 237 -47.28 17.15 -6.60
C ILE A 237 -46.92 16.61 -7.98
N GLU A 238 -47.96 16.14 -8.67
CA GLU A 238 -47.96 15.91 -10.11
C GLU A 238 -47.74 17.25 -10.82
N VAL A 239 -46.75 17.32 -11.73
CA VAL A 239 -46.75 18.32 -12.79
C VAL A 239 -46.37 17.64 -14.10
N ASP A 240 -47.25 17.85 -15.07
CA ASP A 240 -47.24 17.36 -16.42
C ASP A 240 -45.94 17.58 -17.18
N LYS A 241 -45.58 16.56 -17.97
CA LYS A 241 -44.65 16.67 -19.08
C LYS A 241 -45.31 17.46 -20.22
N LYS A 242 -44.74 18.60 -20.58
CA LYS A 242 -44.83 19.13 -21.95
C LYS A 242 -43.46 19.47 -22.51
N TYR A 243 -43.25 18.87 -23.67
CA TYR A 243 -42.31 19.19 -24.74
C TYR A 243 -42.01 20.69 -24.87
N SER A 244 -40.74 21.05 -24.99
CA SER A 244 -40.30 22.03 -25.99
C SER A 244 -38.85 21.77 -26.35
N SER A 245 -38.62 21.60 -27.65
CA SER A 245 -37.33 21.66 -28.31
C SER A 245 -36.76 23.07 -28.23
N ASP A 246 -35.46 23.14 -28.57
CA ASP A 246 -34.73 24.32 -29.03
C ASP A 246 -34.14 25.22 -27.93
N PHE A 247 -32.87 24.96 -27.56
CA PHE A 247 -31.89 26.03 -27.46
C PHE A 247 -30.47 25.50 -27.69
N VAL A 248 -29.78 26.21 -28.59
CA VAL A 248 -28.41 26.01 -29.05
C VAL A 248 -27.49 26.91 -28.21
N ASP A 249 -26.21 26.56 -28.20
CA ASP A 249 -25.03 27.39 -27.90
C ASP A 249 -24.42 27.45 -26.49
N ASP A 250 -23.09 27.26 -26.53
CA ASP A 250 -22.03 27.76 -25.66
C ASP A 250 -21.81 27.17 -24.25
N ILE A 251 -20.96 26.14 -24.19
CA ILE A 251 -20.01 25.96 -23.08
C ILE A 251 -18.62 25.66 -23.64
N GLN A 252 -17.76 26.69 -23.68
CA GLN A 252 -16.31 26.53 -23.78
C GLN A 252 -15.71 25.98 -22.47
N PRO A 253 -14.62 25.19 -22.54
CA PRO A 253 -13.92 24.67 -21.38
C PRO A 253 -13.01 25.74 -20.74
N ALA A 254 -13.18 25.96 -19.44
CA ALA A 254 -12.34 26.84 -18.64
C ALA A 254 -10.88 26.34 -18.59
N THR A 255 -9.99 27.14 -19.18
CA THR A 255 -8.53 27.01 -19.06
C THR A 255 -8.06 27.31 -17.63
N GLN A 256 -7.40 26.35 -16.99
CA GLN A 256 -6.82 26.50 -15.67
C GLN A 256 -5.48 27.26 -15.77
N LYS A 257 -5.51 28.54 -15.41
CA LYS A 257 -4.34 29.43 -15.29
C LYS A 257 -3.38 28.90 -14.21
N ARG A 258 -2.19 28.45 -14.61
CA ARG A 258 -1.01 28.34 -13.74
C ARG A 258 -0.64 29.74 -13.23
N LYS A 259 -0.76 29.96 -11.92
CA LYS A 259 -0.14 31.12 -11.26
C LYS A 259 1.30 30.77 -10.92
N ASN A 260 2.19 31.54 -11.55
CA ASN A 260 3.62 31.61 -11.33
C ASN A 260 3.85 32.29 -9.97
N LEU A 261 4.58 31.65 -9.06
CA LEU A 261 5.03 32.24 -7.80
C LEU A 261 6.53 32.50 -7.94
N GLN A 262 6.87 33.71 -8.37
CA GLN A 262 8.17 34.35 -8.16
C GLN A 262 7.89 35.71 -7.51
N ASP A 263 8.87 36.18 -6.75
CA ASP A 263 8.85 37.36 -5.87
C ASP A 263 8.21 37.16 -4.50
N LEU A 264 9.07 36.88 -3.50
CA LEU A 264 9.16 37.79 -2.37
C LEU A 264 10.55 37.69 -1.69
N HIS A 265 11.16 38.88 -1.61
CA HIS A 265 11.99 39.39 -0.51
C HIS A 265 13.52 39.16 -0.52
N ASN A 266 14.18 40.14 -1.13
CA ASN A 266 15.50 40.64 -0.77
C ASN A 266 15.49 41.21 0.67
N GLN A 267 16.47 40.84 1.50
CA GLN A 267 16.86 41.56 2.71
C GLN A 267 18.35 41.93 2.63
N PRO A 268 18.74 43.09 3.19
CA PRO A 268 20.05 43.70 2.97
C PRO A 268 21.11 43.10 3.91
N ILE A 269 22.32 42.96 3.36
CA ILE A 269 23.52 42.53 4.07
C ILE A 269 23.97 43.67 4.98
N ILE A 270 23.88 43.46 6.29
CA ILE A 270 24.54 44.29 7.29
C ILE A 270 25.99 43.82 7.37
N SER A 271 26.90 44.66 6.86
CA SER A 271 28.34 44.57 7.08
C SER A 271 28.69 44.98 8.50
N ASN A 272 29.49 44.18 9.20
CA ASN A 272 30.32 44.65 10.30
C ASN A 272 31.74 44.06 10.20
N PRO A 273 32.80 44.84 10.49
CA PRO A 273 34.18 44.47 10.25
C PRO A 273 34.87 43.87 11.49
N HIS A 274 36.11 43.41 11.27
CA HIS A 274 37.12 42.90 12.22
C HIS A 274 37.01 41.43 12.63
N SER A 275 37.89 40.60 12.05
CA SER A 275 38.93 39.86 12.78
C SER A 275 39.83 39.10 11.79
N THR A 276 41.06 39.60 11.60
CA THR A 276 42.27 38.76 11.47
C THR A 276 42.48 37.96 12.77
N PRO A 277 43.25 36.84 12.84
CA PRO A 277 44.45 36.55 12.05
C PRO A 277 44.71 35.05 11.71
N GLN A 278 45.89 34.82 11.13
CA GLN A 278 46.70 33.58 11.15
C GLN A 278 46.58 32.59 9.97
N SER A 279 47.36 32.96 8.95
CA SER A 279 48.24 32.11 8.15
C SER A 279 48.73 30.85 8.89
N SER A 280 48.38 29.68 8.36
CA SER A 280 49.20 28.47 8.45
C SER A 280 49.27 27.84 7.06
N GLY A 281 50.49 27.83 6.53
CA GLY A 281 50.80 27.26 5.23
C GLY A 281 50.77 25.74 5.28
N ILE A 282 50.06 25.14 4.32
CA ILE A 282 50.24 23.74 3.96
C ILE A 282 50.36 23.71 2.43
N THR A 283 51.55 23.36 1.97
CA THR A 283 51.90 23.12 0.58
C THR A 283 51.24 21.83 0.08
N PRO A 284 50.68 21.79 -1.14
CA PRO A 284 50.30 20.52 -1.76
C PRO A 284 51.53 19.90 -2.43
N ARG A 285 51.93 18.74 -1.91
CA ARG A 285 52.90 17.83 -2.51
C ARG A 285 52.31 17.25 -3.80
N VAL A 286 52.88 17.66 -4.93
CA VAL A 286 52.57 17.11 -6.26
C VAL A 286 53.15 15.70 -6.36
N GLU A 287 52.30 14.68 -6.31
CA GLU A 287 52.66 13.32 -6.69
C GLU A 287 52.50 13.15 -8.20
N LYS A 288 53.65 12.87 -8.82
CA LYS A 288 53.84 12.66 -10.25
C LYS A 288 53.42 11.23 -10.58
N VAL A 289 52.24 11.04 -11.17
CA VAL A 289 51.80 9.73 -11.68
C VAL A 289 52.21 9.60 -13.14
N GLU A 290 53.07 8.62 -13.39
CA GLU A 290 53.61 8.21 -14.68
C GLU A 290 52.58 7.30 -15.41
N PRO A 291 52.34 7.47 -16.72
CA PRO A 291 51.39 6.63 -17.44
C PRO A 291 52.07 5.33 -17.89
N ARG A 292 51.69 4.20 -17.27
CA ARG A 292 52.04 2.87 -17.80
C ARG A 292 51.11 2.52 -18.95
N ASN A 293 51.69 2.50 -20.15
CA ASN A 293 51.21 1.74 -21.29
C ASN A 293 51.06 0.26 -20.93
N LEU A 294 49.85 -0.29 -21.08
CA LEU A 294 49.62 -1.73 -21.26
C LEU A 294 48.59 -1.91 -22.37
N MET A 295 49.09 -1.83 -23.60
CA MET A 295 48.49 -2.43 -24.78
C MET A 295 49.20 -3.78 -24.99
N SER A 296 48.53 -4.89 -24.70
CA SER A 296 48.74 -6.16 -25.42
C SER A 296 47.72 -7.23 -25.02
N SER A 297 47.35 -8.01 -26.04
CA SER A 297 46.69 -9.32 -25.98
C SER A 297 45.17 -9.34 -25.81
N LEU A 298 44.50 -9.04 -26.92
CA LEU A 298 43.26 -9.71 -27.31
C LEU A 298 43.62 -11.13 -27.76
N ASP A 299 43.11 -12.15 -27.08
CA ASP A 299 42.73 -13.44 -27.66
C ASP A 299 41.97 -14.29 -26.63
N SER A 300 40.64 -14.35 -26.79
CA SER A 300 39.68 -15.41 -26.39
C SER A 300 38.40 -14.84 -25.78
N PRO A 301 37.20 -15.18 -26.31
CA PRO A 301 35.92 -14.74 -25.76
C PRO A 301 35.56 -15.60 -24.54
N ALA A 302 36.12 -15.27 -23.38
CA ALA A 302 35.62 -15.80 -22.11
C ALA A 302 34.29 -15.13 -21.76
N SER A 303 33.29 -15.97 -21.48
CA SER A 303 31.90 -15.63 -21.18
C SER A 303 31.76 -14.42 -20.24
N ILE A 304 31.15 -13.35 -20.76
CA ILE A 304 30.83 -12.10 -20.06
C ILE A 304 29.86 -12.32 -18.87
N SER A 305 29.28 -13.51 -18.72
CA SER A 305 28.42 -13.88 -17.60
C SER A 305 29.15 -14.01 -16.25
N ASP A 306 30.43 -14.36 -16.24
CA ASP A 306 31.12 -14.71 -14.98
C ASP A 306 31.77 -13.52 -14.26
N LEU A 307 32.15 -12.46 -14.98
CA LEU A 307 32.72 -11.25 -14.37
C LEU A 307 31.65 -10.37 -13.69
N ASN A 308 30.45 -10.30 -14.26
CA ASN A 308 29.35 -9.55 -13.66
C ASN A 308 28.90 -10.16 -12.33
N THR A 309 28.92 -11.49 -12.21
CA THR A 309 28.49 -12.19 -11.00
C THR A 309 29.42 -11.93 -9.81
N LYS A 310 30.74 -11.82 -10.03
CA LYS A 310 31.72 -11.51 -8.96
C LYS A 310 31.67 -10.06 -8.51
N ILE A 311 31.42 -9.12 -9.42
CA ILE A 311 31.25 -7.70 -9.09
C ILE A 311 29.94 -7.48 -8.32
N ILE A 312 28.87 -8.15 -8.73
CA ILE A 312 27.57 -8.10 -8.04
C ILE A 312 27.67 -8.74 -6.65
N ASP A 313 28.32 -9.90 -6.51
CA ASP A 313 28.50 -10.57 -5.20
C ASP A 313 29.36 -9.74 -4.23
N GLY A 314 30.41 -9.08 -4.73
CA GLY A 314 31.23 -8.17 -3.93
C GLY A 314 30.46 -6.93 -3.46
N ALA A 315 29.65 -6.34 -4.33
CA ALA A 315 28.79 -5.19 -3.99
C ALA A 315 27.69 -5.60 -3.01
N TYR A 316 27.02 -6.75 -3.23
CA TYR A 316 26.00 -7.29 -2.34
C TYR A 316 26.56 -7.61 -0.95
N LYS A 317 27.75 -8.24 -0.87
CA LYS A 317 28.44 -8.50 0.40
C LYS A 317 28.85 -7.22 1.12
N THR A 318 29.25 -6.17 0.40
CA THR A 318 29.60 -4.86 1.00
C THR A 318 28.35 -4.12 1.51
N ILE A 319 27.22 -4.22 0.82
CA ILE A 319 25.91 -3.70 1.26
C ILE A 319 25.43 -4.48 2.48
N ILE A 320 25.51 -5.81 2.47
CA ILE A 320 25.16 -6.67 3.61
C ILE A 320 26.07 -6.38 4.81
N ALA A 321 27.37 -6.17 4.61
CA ALA A 321 28.32 -5.85 5.69
C ALA A 321 28.09 -4.45 6.28
N ARG A 322 27.82 -3.43 5.45
CA ARG A 322 27.38 -2.11 5.93
C ARG A 322 26.04 -2.19 6.67
N ASN A 323 25.11 -3.02 6.20
CA ASN A 323 23.82 -3.25 6.85
C ASN A 323 23.94 -4.10 8.13
N LYS A 324 25.01 -4.88 8.31
CA LYS A 324 25.30 -5.65 9.53
C LYS A 324 25.87 -4.76 10.66
N MET A 325 26.43 -3.59 10.31
CA MET A 325 26.92 -2.60 11.28
C MET A 325 25.82 -1.66 11.81
N ILE A 326 24.67 -1.58 11.14
CA ILE A 326 23.47 -0.93 11.70
C ILE A 326 22.80 -1.96 12.62
N LYS A 327 23.27 -2.04 13.87
CA LYS A 327 22.60 -2.79 14.96
C LYS A 327 21.28 -2.11 15.38
N GLY A 328 20.42 -1.85 14.41
CA GLY A 328 19.05 -1.39 14.61
C GLY A 328 18.11 -2.58 14.58
N LYS A 329 17.14 -2.61 15.49
CA LYS A 329 16.11 -3.65 15.63
C LYS A 329 15.32 -3.92 14.34
N TRP A 330 15.16 -2.89 13.48
CA TRP A 330 14.42 -2.97 12.22
C TRP A 330 15.22 -2.42 11.04
N ARG A 331 15.31 -3.21 9.97
CA ARG A 331 15.87 -2.79 8.68
C ARG A 331 14.83 -2.20 7.76
N PHE A 332 13.61 -2.70 7.85
CA PHE A 332 12.49 -2.27 7.02
C PHE A 332 11.31 -1.85 7.88
N LYS A 333 10.48 -0.95 7.34
CA LYS A 333 9.25 -0.51 7.99
C LYS A 333 8.30 -1.68 8.30
N SER A 334 8.28 -2.72 7.44
CA SER A 334 7.45 -3.92 7.65
C SER A 334 7.83 -4.68 8.91
N GLU A 335 9.14 -4.83 9.20
CA GLU A 335 9.61 -5.50 10.41
C GLU A 335 9.17 -4.75 11.68
N MET A 336 9.19 -3.41 11.64
CA MET A 336 8.69 -2.57 12.73
C MET A 336 7.17 -2.73 12.93
N LEU A 337 6.41 -2.81 11.83
CA LEU A 337 4.96 -3.03 11.88
C LEU A 337 4.61 -4.39 12.51
N GLU A 338 5.35 -5.45 12.17
CA GLU A 338 5.16 -6.79 12.76
C GLU A 338 5.45 -6.82 14.27
N GLU A 339 6.35 -5.97 14.76
CA GLU A 339 6.59 -5.85 16.20
C GLU A 339 5.51 -5.00 16.91
N PHE A 340 4.93 -4.00 16.23
CA PHE A 340 3.75 -3.29 16.77
C PHE A 340 2.53 -4.22 16.94
N ASP A 341 2.48 -5.34 16.23
CA ASP A 341 1.46 -6.36 16.46
C ASP A 341 1.69 -7.18 17.75
N LYS A 342 2.93 -7.25 18.23
CA LYS A 342 3.33 -8.16 19.32
C LYS A 342 3.58 -7.43 20.65
N ASP A 343 3.92 -6.15 20.61
CA ASP A 343 4.43 -5.40 21.77
C ASP A 343 3.66 -4.08 21.93
N ASP A 344 2.74 -4.06 22.91
CA ASP A 344 1.93 -2.88 23.23
C ASP A 344 2.76 -1.74 23.81
N GLU A 345 3.75 -2.05 24.65
CA GLU A 345 4.63 -1.03 25.23
C GLU A 345 5.51 -0.37 24.16
N LEU A 346 5.87 -1.12 23.12
CA LEU A 346 6.53 -0.57 21.95
C LEU A 346 5.61 0.41 21.21
N CYS A 347 4.32 0.09 21.04
CA CYS A 347 3.35 1.00 20.44
C CYS A 347 3.19 2.28 21.27
N MET A 348 3.05 2.14 22.59
CA MET A 348 2.96 3.26 23.53
C MET A 348 4.22 4.15 23.47
N ASN A 349 5.42 3.56 23.45
CA ASN A 349 6.67 4.29 23.27
C ASN A 349 6.74 5.04 21.92
N ALA A 350 6.20 4.46 20.86
CA ALA A 350 6.15 5.10 19.54
C ALA A 350 5.27 6.36 19.54
N ILE A 351 4.16 6.35 20.28
CA ILE A 351 3.31 7.53 20.49
C ILE A 351 4.05 8.60 21.27
N CYS A 352 4.75 8.24 22.35
CA CYS A 352 5.60 9.18 23.09
C CYS A 352 6.69 9.78 22.19
N ALA A 353 7.29 8.99 21.29
CA ALA A 353 8.30 9.48 20.35
C ALA A 353 7.75 10.46 19.32
N LEU A 354 6.57 10.18 18.76
CA LEU A 354 5.85 11.11 17.88
C LEU A 354 5.55 12.44 18.58
N HIS A 355 5.13 12.39 19.84
CA HIS A 355 4.84 13.58 20.64
C HIS A 355 6.10 14.44 20.86
N ARG A 356 7.21 13.83 21.27
CA ARG A 356 8.51 14.51 21.46
C ARG A 356 9.01 15.14 20.16
N GLN A 357 8.75 14.51 19.01
CA GLN A 357 9.07 15.04 17.68
C GLN A 357 7.98 15.95 17.14
N SER A 358 7.66 17.02 17.90
CA SER A 358 6.56 17.96 17.64
C SER A 358 6.67 18.72 16.31
N ARG A 359 7.79 18.58 15.60
CA ARG A 359 8.05 19.08 14.23
C ARG A 359 7.50 18.18 13.13
N THR A 360 7.07 16.96 13.45
CA THR A 360 6.43 16.07 12.47
C THR A 360 5.09 16.65 12.02
N VAL A 361 4.88 16.71 10.71
CA VAL A 361 3.63 17.19 10.12
C VAL A 361 2.57 16.11 10.30
N LEU A 362 1.91 16.12 11.45
CA LEU A 362 0.73 15.30 11.73
C LEU A 362 -0.54 16.11 11.42
N PRO A 363 -1.60 15.48 10.84
CA PRO A 363 -2.93 16.08 10.74
C PRO A 363 -3.39 16.62 12.10
N LEU A 364 -4.03 17.79 12.11
CA LEU A 364 -4.39 18.52 13.35
C LEU A 364 -5.24 17.70 14.31
N PHE A 365 -6.21 16.92 13.78
CA PHE A 365 -7.10 16.06 14.57
C PHE A 365 -6.32 14.97 15.31
N ASP A 366 -5.50 14.21 14.59
CA ASP A 366 -4.70 13.13 15.17
C ASP A 366 -3.64 13.67 16.14
N LYS A 367 -3.08 14.85 15.86
CA LYS A 367 -2.08 15.49 16.73
C LYS A 367 -2.63 15.73 18.14
N SER A 368 -3.86 16.21 18.28
CA SER A 368 -4.47 16.47 19.60
C SER A 368 -4.61 15.17 20.40
N ARG A 369 -5.12 14.10 19.78
CA ARG A 369 -5.32 12.80 20.44
C ARG A 369 -4.00 12.13 20.79
N ILE A 370 -3.03 12.14 19.86
CA ILE A 370 -1.66 11.63 20.10
C ILE A 370 -0.99 12.36 21.26
N THR A 371 -1.16 13.68 21.37
CA THR A 371 -0.64 14.46 22.51
C THR A 371 -1.31 14.05 23.82
N GLN A 372 -2.63 13.87 23.85
CA GLN A 372 -3.33 13.42 25.06
C GLN A 372 -2.87 12.03 25.51
N LEU A 373 -2.75 11.07 24.58
CA LEU A 373 -2.23 9.74 24.86
C LEU A 373 -0.80 9.82 25.39
N ALA A 374 0.10 10.53 24.72
CA ALA A 374 1.48 10.68 25.17
C ALA A 374 1.61 11.28 26.59
N LEU A 375 0.83 12.31 26.90
CA LEU A 375 0.83 12.91 28.25
C LEU A 375 0.35 11.93 29.32
N LEU A 376 -0.68 11.13 29.02
CA LEU A 376 -1.18 10.08 29.90
C LEU A 376 -0.12 8.99 30.15
N LEU A 377 0.63 8.63 29.11
CA LEU A 377 1.67 7.60 29.12
C LEU A 377 2.95 8.04 29.86
N ILE A 378 3.33 9.31 29.71
CA ILE A 378 4.51 9.92 30.35
C ILE A 378 4.27 10.13 31.86
N ASN A 379 3.01 10.34 32.27
CA ASN A 379 2.60 10.52 33.66
C ASN A 379 3.42 11.58 34.43
N GLY A 380 3.75 12.70 33.76
CA GLY A 380 4.49 13.81 34.36
C GLY A 380 6.00 13.58 34.52
N ASP A 381 6.58 12.54 33.93
CA ASP A 381 8.03 12.32 33.97
C ASP A 381 8.80 13.50 33.34
N PRO A 382 9.74 14.15 34.05
CA PRO A 382 10.49 15.28 33.53
C PRO A 382 11.34 14.96 32.29
N GLN A 383 11.76 13.70 32.14
CA GLN A 383 12.51 13.24 30.97
C GLN A 383 11.61 12.85 29.80
N GLN A 384 10.29 12.96 29.97
CA GLN A 384 9.27 12.57 29.01
C GLN A 384 9.38 11.10 28.59
N LYS A 385 9.91 10.23 29.46
CA LYS A 385 10.01 8.79 29.21
C LYS A 385 8.66 8.12 29.48
N LEU A 386 8.36 7.02 28.79
CA LEU A 386 7.20 6.19 29.10
C LEU A 386 7.30 5.71 30.56
N LYS A 387 6.26 5.95 31.36
CA LYS A 387 6.18 5.51 32.77
C LYS A 387 5.12 4.47 33.02
N LYS A 388 4.00 4.54 32.30
CA LYS A 388 2.92 3.57 32.45
C LYS A 388 3.19 2.32 31.64
N THR A 389 2.96 1.16 32.25
CA THR A 389 2.96 -0.14 31.55
C THR A 389 1.62 -0.37 30.84
N ALA A 390 1.57 -1.29 29.88
CA ALA A 390 0.33 -1.58 29.14
C ALA A 390 -0.83 -2.01 30.06
N SER A 391 -0.53 -2.64 31.20
CA SER A 391 -1.50 -3.05 32.21
C SER A 391 -2.08 -1.92 33.06
N GLU A 392 -1.41 -0.76 33.12
CA GLU A 392 -1.83 0.41 33.90
C GLU A 392 -2.67 1.41 33.08
N VAL A 393 -2.78 1.18 31.77
CA VAL A 393 -3.49 2.04 30.83
C VAL A 393 -4.80 1.35 30.42
N ASN A 394 -5.85 2.13 30.17
CA ASN A 394 -7.11 1.56 29.73
C ASN A 394 -6.90 0.78 28.41
N PRO A 395 -7.48 -0.41 28.25
CA PRO A 395 -7.32 -1.21 27.03
C PRO A 395 -7.65 -0.43 25.74
N SER A 396 -8.69 0.42 25.78
CA SER A 396 -9.06 1.28 24.66
C SER A 396 -7.96 2.29 24.27
N ASP A 397 -7.23 2.84 25.25
CA ASP A 397 -6.14 3.77 24.98
C ASP A 397 -4.92 3.03 24.39
N VAL A 398 -4.69 1.78 24.80
CA VAL A 398 -3.64 0.92 24.23
C VAL A 398 -3.95 0.56 22.77
N ASP A 399 -5.19 0.20 22.46
CA ASP A 399 -5.64 -0.08 21.08
C ASP A 399 -5.47 1.15 20.18
N GLU A 400 -5.81 2.34 20.69
CA GLU A 400 -5.56 3.59 19.97
C GLU A 400 -4.07 3.86 19.75
N CYS A 401 -3.23 3.59 20.76
CA CYS A 401 -1.77 3.69 20.59
C CYS A 401 -1.27 2.76 19.48
N ARG A 402 -1.75 1.52 19.43
CA ARG A 402 -1.41 0.55 18.38
C ARG A 402 -1.88 1.03 17.00
N MET A 403 -3.11 1.52 16.90
CA MET A 403 -3.67 2.07 15.66
C MET A 403 -2.82 3.25 15.15
N PHE A 404 -2.51 4.22 16.00
CA PHE A 404 -1.70 5.38 15.62
C PHE A 404 -0.25 5.00 15.29
N ALA A 405 0.37 4.09 16.03
CA ALA A 405 1.71 3.60 15.75
C ALA A 405 1.80 2.99 14.34
N LYS A 406 0.82 2.18 13.94
CA LYS A 406 0.75 1.63 12.58
C LYS A 406 0.48 2.70 11.52
N LYS A 407 -0.51 3.58 11.77
CA LYS A 407 -0.89 4.67 10.85
C LYS A 407 0.30 5.60 10.55
N TYR A 408 1.11 5.91 11.56
CA TYR A 408 2.27 6.79 11.48
C TYR A 408 3.61 6.05 11.45
N ALA A 409 3.61 4.78 11.06
CA ALA A 409 4.82 3.96 11.03
C ALA A 409 5.89 4.52 10.08
N ALA A 410 5.54 5.30 9.04
CA ALA A 410 6.55 5.94 8.20
C ALA A 410 7.34 7.02 8.94
N GLN A 411 6.64 7.84 9.73
CA GLN A 411 7.21 8.90 10.55
C GLN A 411 8.04 8.29 11.69
N ILE A 412 7.48 7.31 12.40
CA ILE A 412 8.18 6.61 13.49
C ILE A 412 9.45 5.93 12.99
N PHE A 413 9.38 5.27 11.82
CA PHE A 413 10.56 4.63 11.23
C PHE A 413 11.65 5.65 10.84
N ASN A 414 11.26 6.86 10.42
CA ASN A 414 12.21 7.94 10.16
C ASN A 414 12.87 8.46 11.45
N ILE A 415 12.09 8.65 12.53
CA ILE A 415 12.59 9.02 13.86
C ILE A 415 13.65 8.00 14.32
N PHE A 416 13.34 6.71 14.15
CA PHE A 416 14.24 5.61 14.46
C PHE A 416 15.53 5.64 13.62
N GLN A 417 15.42 5.71 12.28
CA GLN A 417 16.59 5.68 11.38
C GLN A 417 17.56 6.85 11.65
N LYS A 418 17.01 8.02 11.94
CA LYS A 418 17.80 9.21 12.23
C LYS A 418 18.25 9.31 13.69
N LYS A 419 17.79 8.40 14.55
CA LYS A 419 18.02 8.43 16.01
C LYS A 419 17.60 9.78 16.62
N GLU A 420 16.50 10.35 16.14
CA GLU A 420 15.99 11.65 16.59
C GLU A 420 15.45 11.56 18.03
N ASP A 421 15.05 10.37 18.48
CA ASP A 421 14.53 10.13 19.82
C ASP A 421 15.41 9.14 20.60
N PRO A 422 16.02 9.55 21.72
CA PRO A 422 16.92 8.70 22.51
C PRO A 422 16.20 7.57 23.26
N PHE A 423 14.87 7.64 23.42
CA PHE A 423 14.06 6.63 24.10
C PHE A 423 13.36 5.68 23.13
N PHE A 424 13.58 5.81 21.81
CA PHE A 424 12.99 4.95 20.79
C PHE A 424 14.05 4.35 19.84
N PRO A 425 14.18 3.01 19.78
CA PRO A 425 13.36 2.00 20.43
C PRO A 425 13.74 1.85 21.91
N PRO A 426 12.86 1.30 22.77
CA PRO A 426 13.25 1.02 24.15
C PRO A 426 14.42 0.03 24.16
N SER A 427 15.54 0.40 24.79
CA SER A 427 16.61 -0.54 25.10
C SER A 427 15.99 -1.66 25.93
N ARG A 428 16.00 -2.91 25.46
CA ARG A 428 15.60 -4.06 26.27
C ARG A 428 16.52 -4.08 27.49
N SER A 429 15.99 -3.70 28.65
CA SER A 429 16.63 -3.86 29.96
C SER A 429 16.52 -5.31 30.41
#